data_AF-A0A354GXR4-F1
#
_entry.id   AF-A0A354GXR4-F1
#
_cell.length_a   1.000
_cell.length_b   1.000
_cell.length_c   1.000
_cell.angle_alpha   90.00
_cell.angle_beta   90.00
_cell.angle_gamma   90.00
#
_symmetry.space_group_name_H-M   'P 1'
#
loop_
_entity.id
_entity.type
_entity.pdbx_description
1 polymer ?
#
loop_
_entity_poly.entity_id
_entity_poly.type
_entity_poly.pdbx_seq_one_letter_code
_entity_poly.pdbx_strand_id
1 'polypeptide(L)' 'MPLRMRVHEREPIGLALRRFKKLLERSGIQKELRKRKYYEKPCEARRRAQLRKISTIRKGKVVPRKP' A
#
# COMPACT_ATOMS: atom_id res chain seq x y z
N MET A 1 -1.75 -1.43 -15.65
CA MET A 1 -1.90 -0.02 -16.07
C MET A 1 -0.61 0.73 -15.77
N PRO A 2 -0.01 1.44 -16.74
CA PRO A 2 1.18 2.23 -16.49
C PRO A 2 0.87 3.40 -15.54
N LEU A 3 1.67 3.58 -14.49
CA LEU A 3 1.58 4.78 -13.64
C LEU A 3 2.09 5.97 -14.44
N ARG A 4 1.20 6.91 -14.78
CA ARG A 4 1.56 8.18 -15.41
C ARG A 4 1.31 9.32 -14.44
N MET A 5 2.35 10.09 -14.12
CA MET A 5 2.23 11.34 -13.37
C MET A 5 2.64 12.50 -14.29
N ARG A 6 1.80 13.53 -14.38
CA ARG A 6 2.18 14.79 -15.02
C ARG A 6 2.79 15.70 -13.96
N VAL A 7 3.90 16.34 -14.29
CA VAL A 7 4.56 17.35 -13.45
C VAL A 7 4.18 18.72 -13.99
N HIS A 8 3.76 19.65 -13.12
CA HIS A 8 3.47 21.02 -13.53
C HIS A 8 4.70 21.91 -13.32
N GLU A 9 4.88 22.91 -14.19
CA GLU A 9 6.09 23.76 -14.26
C GLU A 9 6.33 24.60 -13.00
N ARG A 10 5.31 24.88 -12.19
CA ARG A 10 5.40 25.68 -10.95
C ARG A 10 5.60 24.85 -9.69
N GLU A 11 5.91 23.56 -9.81
CA GLU A 11 6.02 22.69 -8.65
C GLU A 11 7.47 22.45 -8.23
N PRO A 12 7.80 22.62 -6.94
CA PRO A 12 9.11 22.25 -6.46
C PRO A 12 9.28 20.73 -6.59
N ILE A 13 10.46 20.31 -7.07
CA ILE A 13 10.80 18.92 -7.38
C ILE A 13 10.46 17.94 -6.23
N GLY A 14 10.62 18.37 -4.97
CA GLY A 14 10.33 17.57 -3.79
C GLY A 14 8.84 17.20 -3.64
N LEU A 15 7.91 18.09 -4.00
CA LEU A 15 6.47 17.80 -3.95
C LEU A 15 6.07 16.81 -5.05
N ALA A 16 6.67 16.92 -6.24
CA ALA A 16 6.46 15.98 -7.33
C ALA A 16 6.90 14.55 -6.91
N LEU A 17 8.09 14.40 -6.33
CA LEU A 17 8.59 13.12 -5.82
C LEU A 17 7.67 12.53 -4.73
N ARG A 18 7.15 13.37 -3.83
CA ARG A 18 6.24 12.91 -2.78
C ARG A 18 4.93 12.36 -3.34
N ARG A 19 4.39 12.98 -4.40
CA ARG A 19 3.19 12.47 -5.08
C ARG A 19 3.45 11.20 -5.87
N PHE A 20 4.59 11.13 -6.54
CA PHE A 20 4.99 9.92 -7.25
C PHE A 20 5.14 8.74 -6.28
N LYS A 21 5.76 8.96 -5.11
CA LYS A 21 5.83 7.95 -4.04
C LYS A 21 4.44 7.53 -3.56
N LYS A 22 3.53 8.47 -3.31
CA LYS A 22 2.13 8.16 -2.95
C LYS A 22 1.40 7.36 -4.04
N LEU A 23 1.63 7.70 -5.31
CA LEU A 23 1.06 6.98 -6.46
C LEU A 23 1.54 5.52 -6.48
N LEU A 24 2.85 5.30 -6.29
CA LEU A 24 3.45 3.97 -6.17
C LEU A 24 2.87 3.18 -4.99
N GLU A 25 2.75 3.80 -3.81
CA GLU A 25 2.18 3.17 -2.62
C GLU A 25 0.70 2.80 -2.83
N ARG A 26 -0.08 3.66 -3.50
CA ARG A 26 -1.49 3.43 -3.82
C ARG A 26 -1.68 2.33 -4.85
N SER A 27 -0.82 2.28 -5.87
CA SER A 27 -0.84 1.23 -6.90
C SER A 27 -0.55 -0.15 -6.33
N GLY A 28 0.12 -0.23 -5.18
CA GLY A 28 0.42 -1.50 -4.52
C GLY A 28 1.52 -2.32 -5.20
N ILE A 29 2.17 -1.81 -6.25
CA ILE A 29 3.23 -2.52 -7.01
C ILE A 29 4.34 -3.03 -6.08
N GLN A 30 4.81 -2.21 -5.14
CA GLN A 30 5.82 -2.65 -4.17
C GLN A 30 5.35 -3.80 -3.27
N LYS A 31 4.07 -3.80 -2.88
CA LYS A 31 3.49 -4.89 -2.07
C LYS A 31 3.37 -6.17 -2.89
N GLU A 32 3.05 -6.05 -4.17
CA GLU A 32 2.93 -7.19 -5.08
C GLU A 32 4.29 -7.82 -5.38
N LEU A 33 5.31 -7.01 -5.68
CA LEU A 33 6.70 -7.47 -5.84
C LEU A 33 7.17 -8.26 -4.61
N ARG A 34 6.91 -7.75 -3.40
CA ARG A 34 7.27 -8.44 -2.16
C ARG A 34 6.55 -9.79 -1.97
N LYS A 35 5.30 -9.90 -2.42
CA LYS A 35 4.53 -11.16 -2.35
C LYS A 35 5.03 -12.18 -3.37
N ARG A 36 5.45 -11.74 -4.56
CA ARG A 36 5.90 -12.60 -5.66
C ARG A 36 7.38 -13.01 -5.57
N LYS A 37 8.15 -12.41 -4.66
CA LYS A 37 9.60 -12.69 -4.50
C LYS A 37 9.91 -14.16 -4.17
N TYR A 38 9.00 -14.86 -3.50
CA TYR A 38 9.15 -16.26 -3.11
C TYR A 38 7.82 -16.99 -3.30
N TYR A 39 7.89 -18.30 -3.51
CA TYR A 39 6.70 -19.14 -3.51
C TYR A 39 6.09 -19.18 -2.10
N GLU A 40 4.85 -18.74 -1.98
CA GLU A 40 4.07 -18.86 -0.75
C GLU A 40 3.09 -20.02 -0.92
N LYS A 41 3.13 -21.00 -0.01
CA LYS A 41 2.19 -22.13 -0.04
C LYS A 41 0.75 -21.59 0.08
N PRO A 42 -0.25 -22.20 -0.60
CA PRO A 42 -1.62 -21.70 -0.59
C PRO A 42 -2.27 -21.71 0.82
N CYS A 43 -1.80 -22.57 1.73
CA CYS A 43 -2.23 -22.57 3.12
C CYS A 43 -1.70 -21.34 3.89
N GLU A 44 -0.44 -20.97 3.68
CA GLU A 44 0.19 -19.81 4.32
C GLU A 44 -0.41 -18.50 3.83
N ALA A 45 -0.68 -18.40 2.53
CA ALA A 45 -1.35 -17.25 1.94
C ALA A 45 -2.74 -17.02 2.57
N ARG A 46 -3.53 -18.09 2.76
CA ARG A 46 -4.85 -18.05 3.43
C ARG A 46 -4.72 -17.62 4.89
N ARG A 47 -3.77 -18.20 5.64
CA ARG A 47 -3.49 -17.84 7.04
C ARG A 47 -3.09 -16.37 7.17
N ARG A 48 -2.20 -15.88 6.30
CA ARG A 48 -1.73 -14.50 6.26
C ARG A 48 -2.87 -13.52 5.94
N ALA A 49 -3.81 -13.89 5.08
CA ALA A 49 -5.00 -13.09 4.80
C ALA A 49 -5.93 -12.97 6.02
N GLN A 50 -6.18 -14.08 6.72
CA GLN A 50 -6.98 -14.08 7.96
C GLN A 50 -6.35 -13.20 9.05
N LEU A 51 -5.04 -13.37 9.30
CA LEU A 51 -4.31 -12.56 10.28
C LEU A 51 -4.34 -11.07 9.95
N ARG A 52 -4.21 -10.70 8.66
CA ARG A 52 -4.36 -9.31 8.21
C ARG A 52 -5.76 -8.77 8.54
N LYS A 53 -6.82 -9.53 8.25
CA LYS A 53 -8.22 -9.13 8.54
C LYS A 53 -8.45 -8.92 10.05
N ILE A 54 -7.94 -9.83 10.88
CA ILE A 54 -8.02 -9.70 12.34
C ILE A 54 -7.27 -8.45 12.82
N SER A 55 -6.05 -8.22 12.31
CA SER A 55 -5.24 -7.06 12.66
C SER A 55 -5.92 -5.74 12.27
N THR A 56 -6.54 -5.65 11.09
CA THR A 56 -7.26 -4.44 10.67
C THR A 56 -8.46 -4.15 11.56
N ILE A 57 -9.23 -5.19 11.93
CA ILE A 57 -10.38 -5.05 12.84
C ILE A 57 -9.91 -4.58 14.22
N ARG A 58 -8.84 -5.18 14.76
CA ARG A 58 -8.26 -4.77 16.05
C ARG A 58 -7.81 -3.32 16.03
N LYS A 59 -7.08 -2.89 14.99
CA LYS A 59 -6.67 -1.48 14.85
C LYS A 59 -7.87 -0.54 14.84
N GLY A 60 -8.92 -0.86 14.08
CA GLY A 60 -10.14 -0.04 14.03
C GLY A 60 -10.91 0.07 15.35
N LYS A 61 -10.78 -0.91 16.26
CA LYS A 61 -11.35 -0.85 17.62
C LYS A 61 -10.53 0.01 18.59
N VAL A 62 -9.22 0.10 18.37
CA VAL A 62 -8.27 0.79 19.26
C VAL A 62 -8.20 2.29 18.97
N VAL A 63 -8.54 2.74 17.75
CA VAL A 63 -8.60 4.18 17.47
C VAL A 63 -9.90 4.75 18.05
N PRO A 64 -9.85 5.76 18.94
CA PRO A 64 -11.07 6.44 19.36
C PRO A 64 -11.74 7.06 18.13
N ARG A 65 -13.01 6.75 17.91
CA ARG A 65 -13.82 7.49 16.94
C ARG A 65 -13.85 8.93 17.45
N LYS A 66 -13.19 9.83 16.73
CA LYS A 66 -13.23 11.27 17.02
C LYS A 66 -14.73 11.68 17.01
N PRO A 67 -15.20 12.46 17.99
CA PRO A 67 -16.58 12.96 17.99
C PRO A 67 -16.88 13.76 16.72
#